data_AF-A0A820JB11-F1
#
_entry.id   AF-A0A820JB11-F1
#
_cell.length_a   1.000
_cell.length_b   1.000
_cell.length_c   1.000
_cell.angle_alpha   90.00
_cell.angle_beta   90.00
_cell.angle_gamma   90.00
#
_symmetry.space_group_name_H-M   'P 1'
#
loop_
_entity.id
_entity.type
_entity.pdbx_description
1 polymer ?
#
loop_
_entity_poly.entity_id
_entity_poly.type
_entity_poly.pdbx_seq_one_letter_code
_entity_poly.pdbx_strand_id
1 'polypeptide(L)'
;MFTNLESFSSSTIEVFVFELYSIYTDAFQNYSTSEQERLTDALDAIQLDTNDTSSSIQLLVSSISNVFSLANESVDRCKQLTNGQTIISLLNVLQKFFISYIGELKRVVNNIRERNTKILGNEDWELFQQTIRILEICGELILAYEQFESSLAQQLLQMINEWPNKSNKHKQHQDLFDLAIESFINKTSSSDKHDIVSITNALENATYSLFPDIPKLLSKFSDECHQFSFDAVFLPIHSLLNGFSKLPVWSSDNRGTIVADLPSFSLVPQENITKIGQYLLMLPQHFEPFNLHDNRQLGIAFKKGKLPYLEDKELYNDLTSCWLDSIALATMRLCIEQTLKIQTLSSTGLKQLIMDLQYLYSVLEDFGLKDVADFRDVIELLNTAEETFEELARHKPARMATTIRTMRRL
;
A
#
# COMPACT_ATOMS: atom_id res chain seq x y z
N MET A 1 38.51 4.41 51.52
CA MET A 1 37.94 3.89 52.78
C MET A 1 36.76 2.96 52.47
N PHE A 2 36.99 1.92 51.65
CA PHE A 2 36.02 0.86 51.35
C PHE A 2 36.82 -0.40 51.06
N THR A 3 37.23 -1.12 52.10
CA THR A 3 38.03 -2.35 51.98
C THR A 3 37.42 -3.54 52.75
N ASN A 4 36.13 -3.49 53.12
CA ASN A 4 35.48 -4.59 53.85
C ASN A 4 34.03 -4.84 53.37
N LEU A 5 33.84 -5.06 52.08
CA LEU A 5 32.57 -5.57 51.55
C LEU A 5 32.36 -7.07 51.85
N GLU A 6 33.39 -7.79 52.33
CA GLU A 6 33.30 -9.22 52.67
C GLU A 6 32.59 -9.53 54.02
N SER A 7 32.08 -8.51 54.73
CA SER A 7 31.54 -8.66 56.10
C SER A 7 30.02 -8.57 56.23
N PHE A 8 29.27 -8.32 55.15
CA PHE A 8 27.81 -8.28 55.20
C PHE A 8 27.21 -9.66 54.92
N SER A 9 26.24 -10.11 55.73
CA SER A 9 25.45 -11.30 55.40
C SER A 9 24.67 -11.07 54.11
N SER A 10 24.51 -12.10 53.26
CA SER A 10 23.70 -12.04 52.02
C SER A 10 22.34 -11.37 52.25
N SER A 11 21.71 -11.68 53.39
CA SER A 11 20.42 -11.12 53.81
C SER A 11 20.42 -9.60 54.04
N THR A 12 21.53 -9.02 54.49
CA THR A 12 21.61 -7.56 54.74
C THR A 12 21.75 -6.79 53.42
N ILE A 13 22.48 -7.35 52.47
CA ILE A 13 22.65 -6.79 51.11
C ILE A 13 21.31 -6.87 50.36
N GLU A 14 20.61 -8.00 50.46
CA GLU A 14 19.26 -8.18 49.93
C GLU A 14 18.30 -7.10 50.46
N VAL A 15 18.15 -6.98 51.78
CA VAL A 15 17.25 -5.97 52.38
C VAL A 15 17.59 -4.56 51.92
N PHE A 16 18.88 -4.20 51.85
CA PHE A 16 19.30 -2.88 51.39
C PHE A 16 18.92 -2.62 49.91
N VAL A 17 19.12 -3.59 49.02
CA VAL A 17 18.76 -3.45 47.60
C VAL A 17 17.25 -3.30 47.43
N PHE A 18 16.45 -4.11 48.13
CA PHE A 18 14.99 -4.00 48.09
C PHE A 18 14.50 -2.67 48.62
N GLU A 19 15.07 -2.16 49.72
CA GLU A 19 14.68 -0.87 50.28
C GLU A 19 15.04 0.29 49.34
N LEU A 20 16.20 0.21 48.69
CA LEU A 20 16.65 1.22 47.71
C LEU A 20 15.74 1.28 46.48
N TYR A 21 15.25 0.12 46.03
CA TYR A 21 14.33 0.04 44.88
C TYR A 21 12.87 0.30 45.24
N SER A 22 12.49 0.19 46.52
CA SER A 22 11.12 0.43 46.98
C SER A 22 10.60 1.83 46.63
N ILE A 23 11.50 2.83 46.57
CA ILE A 23 11.18 4.23 46.21
C ILE A 23 10.70 4.33 44.75
N TYR A 24 11.14 3.42 43.89
CA TYR A 24 10.80 3.39 42.47
C TYR A 24 9.61 2.48 42.14
N THR A 25 8.96 1.88 43.14
CA THR A 25 7.85 0.94 42.93
C THR A 25 6.75 1.51 42.04
N ASP A 26 6.29 2.73 42.34
CA ASP A 26 5.24 3.40 41.56
C ASP A 26 5.71 3.70 40.13
N ALA A 27 6.99 4.02 39.95
CA ALA A 27 7.57 4.28 38.64
C ALA A 27 7.65 3.00 37.79
N PHE A 28 7.99 1.85 38.39
CA PHE A 28 8.02 0.57 37.68
C PHE A 28 6.61 0.07 37.32
N GLN A 29 5.65 0.20 38.24
CA GLN A 29 4.28 -0.25 38.00
C GLN A 29 3.55 0.58 36.94
N ASN A 30 3.82 1.88 36.89
CA ASN A 30 3.18 2.80 35.94
C ASN A 30 4.04 3.05 34.68
N TYR A 31 5.20 2.40 34.54
CA TYR A 31 6.15 2.66 33.46
C TYR A 31 5.49 2.60 32.07
N SER A 32 4.71 1.55 31.81
CA SER A 32 4.03 1.38 30.52
C SER A 32 3.04 2.50 30.21
N THR A 33 2.36 3.02 31.23
CA THR A 33 1.41 4.13 31.09
C THR A 33 2.16 5.43 30.79
N SER A 34 3.18 5.74 31.58
CA SER A 34 4.03 6.93 31.38
C SER A 34 4.72 6.91 30.01
N GLU A 35 5.21 5.76 29.56
CA GLU A 35 5.85 5.63 28.26
C GLU A 35 4.84 5.75 27.11
N GLN A 36 3.60 5.29 27.31
CA GLN A 36 2.51 5.51 26.35
C GLN A 36 2.16 6.99 26.21
N GLU A 37 2.01 7.72 27.32
CA GLU A 37 1.75 9.16 27.31
C GLU A 37 2.89 9.91 26.60
N ARG A 38 4.14 9.61 26.95
CA ARG A 38 5.32 10.23 26.34
C ARG A 38 5.40 10.00 24.83
N LEU A 39 5.12 8.77 24.37
CA LEU A 39 5.11 8.45 22.93
C LEU A 39 3.94 9.12 22.20
N THR A 40 2.79 9.28 22.88
CA THR A 40 1.63 9.99 22.32
C THR A 40 1.95 11.47 22.14
N ASP A 41 2.46 12.13 23.19
CA ASP A 41 2.87 13.54 23.13
C ASP A 41 3.96 13.77 22.06
N ALA A 42 4.92 12.85 21.97
CA ALA A 42 5.97 12.91 20.96
C ALA A 42 5.42 12.75 19.54
N LEU A 43 4.40 11.90 19.33
CA LEU A 43 3.74 11.72 18.04
C LEU A 43 2.94 12.97 17.66
N ASP A 44 2.18 13.53 18.59
CA ASP A 44 1.36 14.74 18.38
C ASP A 44 2.22 15.97 18.04
N ALA A 45 3.46 16.01 18.52
CA ALA A 45 4.43 17.04 18.18
C ALA A 45 4.97 16.94 16.74
N ILE A 46 4.81 15.79 16.07
CA ILE A 46 5.26 15.59 14.68
C ILE A 46 4.24 16.22 13.74
N GLN A 47 4.63 17.32 13.10
CA GLN A 47 3.82 17.91 12.04
C GLN A 47 3.91 17.07 10.76
N LEU A 48 2.78 16.53 10.32
CA LEU A 48 2.68 15.70 9.11
C LEU A 48 1.95 16.38 7.95
N ASP A 49 1.11 17.39 8.22
CA ASP A 49 0.25 18.02 7.21
C ASP A 49 0.41 19.53 7.17
N THR A 50 0.33 20.06 5.96
CA THR A 50 0.31 21.48 5.62
C THR A 50 -0.69 21.69 4.49
N ASN A 51 -0.98 22.95 4.16
CA ASN A 51 -1.85 23.26 3.02
C ASN A 51 -1.20 22.98 1.67
N ASP A 52 0.12 22.81 1.62
CA ASP A 52 0.89 22.55 0.42
C ASP A 52 1.20 21.05 0.29
N THR A 53 0.85 20.45 -0.87
CA THR A 53 1.00 19.01 -1.09
C THR A 53 2.46 18.58 -1.05
N SER A 54 3.35 19.35 -1.70
CA SER A 54 4.78 19.02 -1.76
C SER A 54 5.42 19.05 -0.37
N SER A 55 5.10 20.07 0.42
CA SER A 55 5.54 20.20 1.80
C SER A 55 5.01 19.07 2.69
N SER A 56 3.72 18.70 2.57
CA SER A 56 3.17 17.54 3.29
C SER A 56 3.92 16.25 2.94
N ILE A 57 4.21 16.01 1.65
CA ILE A 57 4.98 14.83 1.22
C ILE A 57 6.38 14.82 1.86
N GLN A 58 7.09 15.96 1.89
CA GLN A 58 8.40 16.05 2.55
C GLN A 58 8.34 15.77 4.05
N LEU A 59 7.29 16.27 4.73
CA LEU A 59 7.07 15.98 6.15
C LEU A 59 6.84 14.48 6.37
N LEU A 60 6.02 13.83 5.54
CA LEU A 60 5.80 12.38 5.62
C LEU A 60 7.11 11.60 5.48
N VAL A 61 7.97 11.94 4.51
CA VAL A 61 9.31 11.31 4.37
C VAL A 61 10.13 11.45 5.65
N SER A 62 10.27 12.68 6.16
CA SER A 62 11.09 12.93 7.35
C SER A 62 10.55 12.25 8.61
N SER A 63 9.23 12.10 8.70
CA SER A 63 8.54 11.56 9.88
C SER A 63 8.84 10.09 10.15
N ILE A 64 9.11 9.29 9.10
CA ILE A 64 9.43 7.86 9.26
C ILE A 64 10.66 7.70 10.14
N SER A 65 11.76 8.37 9.80
CA SER A 65 13.00 8.28 10.57
C SER A 65 12.83 8.71 12.03
N ASN A 66 12.04 9.76 12.27
CA ASN A 66 11.77 10.29 13.60
C ASN A 66 10.95 9.29 14.45
N VAL A 67 9.86 8.75 13.89
CA VAL A 67 8.99 7.80 14.59
C VAL A 67 9.74 6.53 14.98
N PHE A 68 10.59 5.99 14.09
CA PHE A 68 11.41 4.83 14.42
C PHE A 68 12.54 5.15 15.40
N SER A 69 13.08 6.38 15.41
CA SER A 69 14.00 6.82 16.46
C SER A 69 13.31 6.82 17.83
N LEU A 70 12.12 7.42 17.93
CA LEU A 70 11.33 7.45 19.17
C LEU A 70 11.01 6.04 19.70
N ALA A 71 10.67 5.12 18.78
CA ALA A 71 10.42 3.72 19.12
C ALA A 71 11.69 3.03 19.65
N ASN A 72 12.84 3.16 18.98
CA ASN A 72 14.10 2.57 19.45
C ASN A 72 14.51 3.14 20.82
N GLU A 73 14.41 4.45 21.01
CA GLU A 73 14.72 5.05 22.30
C GLU A 73 13.80 4.54 23.42
N SER A 74 12.55 4.17 23.12
CA SER A 74 11.63 3.62 24.13
C SER A 74 12.04 2.22 24.59
N VAL A 75 12.59 1.43 23.66
CA VAL A 75 13.19 0.14 23.94
C VAL A 75 14.44 0.31 24.80
N ASP A 76 15.30 1.28 24.45
CA ASP A 76 16.50 1.59 25.24
C ASP A 76 16.18 2.04 26.67
N ARG A 77 15.20 2.94 26.84
CA ARG A 77 14.71 3.36 28.16
C ARG A 77 14.15 2.18 28.96
N CYS A 78 13.36 1.31 28.32
CA CYS A 78 12.81 0.12 28.96
C CYS A 78 13.92 -0.81 29.46
N LYS A 79 14.96 -0.99 28.66
CA LYS A 79 16.13 -1.78 29.02
C LYS A 79 16.91 -1.14 30.19
N GLN A 80 17.15 0.16 30.15
CA GLN A 80 17.93 0.87 31.18
C GLN A 80 17.21 0.93 32.52
N LEU A 81 15.88 1.13 32.52
CA LEU A 81 15.11 1.32 33.75
C LEU A 81 14.64 0.00 34.37
N THR A 82 14.23 -0.97 33.54
CA THR A 82 13.56 -2.19 34.00
C THR A 82 14.33 -3.47 33.69
N ASN A 83 15.56 -3.38 33.16
CA ASN A 83 16.33 -4.52 32.63
C ASN A 83 15.53 -5.37 31.62
N GLY A 84 14.61 -4.71 30.89
CA GLY A 84 13.72 -5.35 29.93
C GLY A 84 12.56 -6.14 30.54
N GLN A 85 12.39 -6.17 31.86
CA GLN A 85 11.34 -6.98 32.50
C GLN A 85 9.92 -6.51 32.17
N THR A 86 9.73 -5.25 31.77
CA THR A 86 8.42 -4.71 31.34
C THR A 86 8.18 -4.78 29.83
N ILE A 87 9.04 -5.47 29.07
CA ILE A 87 9.03 -5.39 27.61
C ILE A 87 7.72 -5.84 26.98
N ILE A 88 6.99 -6.80 27.57
CA ILE A 88 5.67 -7.24 27.08
C ILE A 88 4.67 -6.08 27.11
N SER A 89 4.64 -5.32 28.20
CA SER A 89 3.80 -4.13 28.30
C SER A 89 4.22 -3.05 27.30
N LEU A 90 5.54 -2.89 27.06
CA LEU A 90 6.06 -1.97 26.05
C LEU A 90 5.66 -2.38 24.63
N LEU A 91 5.63 -3.68 24.30
CA LEU A 91 5.19 -4.14 22.98
C LEU A 91 3.75 -3.71 22.70
N ASN A 92 2.86 -3.80 23.69
CA ASN A 92 1.49 -3.30 23.57
C ASN A 92 1.43 -1.78 23.36
N VAL A 93 2.31 -1.02 24.03
CA VAL A 93 2.42 0.43 23.87
C VAL A 93 2.93 0.79 22.47
N LEU A 94 3.99 0.12 22.00
CA LEU A 94 4.55 0.30 20.66
C LEU A 94 3.55 -0.06 19.55
N GLN A 95 2.76 -1.13 19.73
CA GLN A 95 1.70 -1.47 18.79
C GLN A 95 0.69 -0.33 18.65
N LYS A 96 0.18 0.22 19.77
CA LYS A 96 -0.74 1.38 19.73
C LYS A 96 -0.10 2.61 19.07
N PHE A 97 1.16 2.87 19.40
CA PHE A 97 1.93 3.98 18.82
C PHE A 97 2.03 3.86 17.29
N PHE A 98 2.41 2.71 16.75
CA PHE A 98 2.46 2.48 15.31
C PHE A 98 1.07 2.52 14.65
N ILE A 99 0.03 1.98 15.29
CA ILE A 99 -1.36 2.10 14.80
C ILE A 99 -1.75 3.58 14.64
N SER A 100 -1.45 4.40 15.65
CA SER A 100 -1.76 5.84 15.64
C SER A 100 -1.01 6.55 14.51
N TYR A 101 0.30 6.29 14.38
CA TYR A 101 1.12 6.90 13.33
C TYR A 101 0.65 6.51 11.92
N ILE A 102 0.38 5.23 11.66
CA ILE A 102 -0.15 4.78 10.35
C ILE A 102 -1.52 5.41 10.07
N GLY A 103 -2.35 5.58 11.11
CA GLY A 103 -3.62 6.29 11.02
C GLY A 103 -3.46 7.75 10.56
N GLU A 104 -2.49 8.47 11.14
CA GLU A 104 -2.20 9.84 10.75
C GLU A 104 -1.60 9.94 9.33
N LEU A 105 -0.66 9.06 8.96
CA LEU A 105 -0.15 8.99 7.58
C LEU A 105 -1.29 8.83 6.58
N LYS A 106 -2.21 7.90 6.86
CA LYS A 106 -3.39 7.67 6.03
C LYS A 106 -4.30 8.91 5.96
N ARG A 107 -4.51 9.61 7.07
CA ARG A 107 -5.28 10.86 7.10
C ARG A 107 -4.65 11.91 6.17
N VAL A 108 -3.33 12.10 6.24
CA VAL A 108 -2.63 13.07 5.40
C VAL A 108 -2.68 12.68 3.91
N VAL A 109 -2.46 11.41 3.58
CA VAL A 109 -2.58 10.93 2.18
C VAL A 109 -3.99 11.14 1.63
N ASN A 110 -5.03 10.93 2.44
CA ASN A 110 -6.41 11.22 2.04
C ASN A 110 -6.65 12.72 1.85
N ASN A 111 -6.11 13.58 2.72
CA ASN A 111 -6.18 15.03 2.54
C ASN A 111 -5.51 15.45 1.23
N ILE A 112 -4.34 14.89 0.89
CA ILE A 112 -3.65 15.13 -0.39
C ILE A 112 -4.53 14.69 -1.56
N ARG A 113 -5.14 13.50 -1.48
CA ARG A 113 -6.08 13.01 -2.50
C ARG A 113 -7.23 13.98 -2.71
N GLU A 114 -7.90 14.40 -1.63
CA GLU A 114 -9.05 15.31 -1.71
C GLU A 114 -8.70 16.68 -2.30
N ARG A 115 -7.55 17.25 -1.94
CA ARG A 115 -7.06 18.52 -2.50
C ARG A 115 -6.87 18.43 -4.02
N ASN A 116 -6.33 17.31 -4.50
CA ASN A 116 -6.05 17.09 -5.91
C ASN A 116 -7.28 16.64 -6.71
N THR A 117 -8.31 16.08 -6.05
CA THR A 117 -9.52 15.63 -6.74
C THR A 117 -10.35 16.74 -7.41
N LYS A 118 -10.10 18.02 -7.08
CA LYS A 118 -10.86 19.15 -7.63
C LYS A 118 -10.30 19.69 -8.96
N ILE A 119 -9.10 19.26 -9.36
CA ILE A 119 -8.38 19.70 -10.58
C ILE A 119 -8.58 18.68 -11.73
N LEU A 120 -9.29 17.58 -11.44
CA LEU A 120 -9.48 16.37 -12.23
C LEU A 120 -10.26 16.59 -13.53
N GLY A 121 -9.58 17.11 -14.54
CA GLY A 121 -10.07 17.23 -15.92
C GLY A 121 -8.97 17.27 -17.00
N ASN A 122 -7.72 17.54 -16.61
CA ASN A 122 -6.56 17.60 -17.51
C ASN A 122 -5.47 16.59 -17.10
N GLU A 123 -4.57 16.28 -18.03
CA GLU A 123 -3.35 15.50 -17.76
C GLU A 123 -2.49 16.23 -16.72
N ASP A 124 -2.41 15.67 -15.51
CA ASP A 124 -1.62 16.21 -14.40
C ASP A 124 -0.48 15.27 -14.05
N TRP A 125 0.63 15.42 -14.77
CA TRP A 125 1.86 14.66 -14.53
C TRP A 125 2.50 15.00 -13.19
N GLU A 126 2.23 16.17 -12.62
CA GLU A 126 2.71 16.55 -11.30
C GLU A 126 2.01 15.71 -10.22
N LEU A 127 0.69 15.57 -10.30
CA LEU A 127 -0.07 14.68 -9.42
C LEU A 127 0.44 13.25 -9.51
N PHE A 128 0.70 12.75 -10.72
CA PHE A 128 1.27 11.42 -10.91
C PHE A 128 2.64 11.27 -10.21
N GLN A 129 3.54 12.24 -10.37
CA GLN A 129 4.82 12.21 -9.67
C GLN A 129 4.66 12.22 -8.15
N GLN A 130 3.70 13.00 -7.63
CA GLN A 130 3.37 13.03 -6.20
C GLN A 130 2.83 11.68 -5.70
N THR A 131 1.98 10.98 -6.47
CA THR A 131 1.48 9.65 -6.06
C THR A 131 2.59 8.61 -6.06
N ILE A 132 3.56 8.69 -6.97
CA ILE A 132 4.75 7.84 -6.93
C ILE A 132 5.59 8.11 -5.67
N ARG A 133 5.80 9.38 -5.29
CA ARG A 133 6.48 9.71 -4.02
C ARG A 133 5.75 9.15 -2.79
N ILE A 134 4.42 9.15 -2.79
CA ILE A 134 3.64 8.52 -1.72
C ILE A 134 3.84 6.99 -1.68
N LEU A 135 3.96 6.33 -2.84
CA LEU A 135 4.32 4.92 -2.90
C LEU A 135 5.73 4.65 -2.37
N GLU A 136 6.70 5.52 -2.65
CA GLU A 136 8.04 5.43 -2.05
C GLU A 136 8.01 5.53 -0.53
N ILE A 137 7.26 6.51 0.02
CA ILE A 137 7.04 6.66 1.48
C ILE A 137 6.44 5.37 2.06
N CYS A 138 5.45 4.78 1.40
CA CYS A 138 4.87 3.51 1.82
C CYS A 138 5.91 2.39 1.83
N GLY A 139 6.77 2.32 0.81
CA GLY A 139 7.87 1.35 0.74
C GLY A 139 8.92 1.54 1.83
N GLU A 140 9.30 2.79 2.10
CA GLU A 140 10.21 3.16 3.18
C GLU A 140 9.64 2.81 4.55
N LEU A 141 8.36 3.09 4.79
CA LEU A 141 7.66 2.74 6.03
C LEU A 141 7.67 1.23 6.28
N ILE A 142 7.36 0.44 5.25
CA ILE A 142 7.38 -1.02 5.33
C ILE A 142 8.80 -1.53 5.65
N LEU A 143 9.80 -1.00 4.95
CA LEU A 143 11.21 -1.34 5.19
C LEU A 143 11.65 -1.03 6.62
N ALA A 144 11.36 0.18 7.09
CA ALA A 144 11.73 0.64 8.40
C ALA A 144 11.05 -0.20 9.50
N TYR A 145 9.77 -0.56 9.29
CA TYR A 145 9.04 -1.46 10.18
C TYR A 145 9.67 -2.86 10.24
N GLU A 146 9.95 -3.49 9.10
CA GLU A 146 10.53 -4.83 9.07
C GLU A 146 11.92 -4.88 9.71
N GLN A 147 12.73 -3.83 9.47
CA GLN A 147 14.04 -3.69 10.10
C GLN A 147 13.91 -3.49 11.62
N PHE A 148 12.98 -2.65 12.06
CA PHE A 148 12.72 -2.42 13.47
C PHE A 148 12.23 -3.69 14.18
N GLU A 149 11.22 -4.36 13.65
CA GLU A 149 10.67 -5.60 14.23
C GLU A 149 11.75 -6.68 14.31
N SER A 150 12.55 -6.85 13.24
CA SER A 150 13.66 -7.81 13.23
C SER A 150 14.74 -7.49 14.27
N SER A 151 15.11 -6.21 14.41
CA SER A 151 16.08 -5.79 15.42
C SER A 151 15.54 -5.98 16.84
N LEU A 152 14.29 -5.60 17.08
CA LEU A 152 13.64 -5.75 18.38
C LEU A 152 13.49 -7.23 18.77
N ALA A 153 13.14 -8.10 17.83
CA ALA A 153 13.07 -9.55 18.04
C ALA A 153 14.42 -10.13 18.48
N GLN A 154 15.52 -9.71 17.85
CA GLN A 154 16.88 -10.13 18.24
C GLN A 154 17.25 -9.62 19.63
N GLN A 155 16.96 -8.35 19.92
CA GLN A 155 17.22 -7.75 21.23
C GLN A 155 16.40 -8.43 22.33
N LEU A 156 15.13 -8.75 22.05
CA LEU A 156 14.23 -9.50 22.94
C LEU A 156 14.80 -10.87 23.29
N LEU A 157 15.21 -11.65 22.29
CA LEU A 157 15.82 -12.96 22.52
C LEU A 157 17.10 -12.84 23.37
N GLN A 158 17.92 -11.82 23.14
CA GLN A 158 19.09 -11.57 23.98
C GLN A 158 18.69 -11.25 25.43
N MET A 159 17.75 -10.34 25.65
CA MET A 159 17.29 -9.96 26.98
C MET A 159 16.70 -11.14 27.75
N ILE A 160 15.85 -11.94 27.11
CA ILE A 160 15.23 -13.13 27.73
C ILE A 160 16.28 -14.18 28.10
N ASN A 161 17.32 -14.35 27.27
CA ASN A 161 18.43 -15.26 27.56
C ASN A 161 19.31 -14.80 28.74
N GLU A 162 19.39 -13.50 28.99
CA GLU A 162 20.15 -12.89 30.07
C GLU A 162 19.40 -12.88 31.41
N TRP A 163 18.07 -13.07 31.40
CA TRP A 163 17.26 -13.11 32.62
C TRP A 163 17.69 -14.22 33.59
N PRO A 164 17.59 -13.98 34.91
CA PRO A 164 18.16 -14.84 35.96
C PRO A 164 17.63 -16.29 36.00
N ASN A 165 16.62 -16.63 35.19
CA ASN A 165 16.01 -17.97 35.12
C ASN A 165 16.90 -19.05 34.47
N LYS A 166 18.06 -18.71 33.89
CA LYS A 166 19.04 -19.72 33.43
C LYS A 166 20.15 -19.92 34.46
N SER A 167 19.90 -20.81 35.43
CA SER A 167 20.82 -21.57 36.31
C SER A 167 22.34 -21.35 36.12
N ASN A 168 22.84 -20.13 36.26
CA ASN A 168 24.26 -19.82 36.20
C ASN A 168 24.71 -19.27 37.54
N LYS A 169 25.24 -20.17 38.38
CA LYS A 169 25.64 -19.93 39.78
C LYS A 169 26.77 -18.90 39.97
N HIS A 170 27.17 -18.17 38.93
CA HIS A 170 28.28 -17.21 38.93
C HIS A 170 27.86 -15.73 38.87
N LYS A 171 26.56 -15.39 38.91
CA LYS A 171 26.04 -14.00 38.83
C LYS A 171 25.24 -13.51 40.06
N GLN A 172 25.54 -14.02 41.25
CA GLN A 172 24.74 -13.85 42.48
C GLN A 172 24.33 -12.40 42.85
N HIS A 173 25.08 -11.36 42.49
CA HIS A 173 24.74 -9.98 42.83
C HIS A 173 23.91 -9.23 41.76
N GLN A 174 24.04 -9.60 40.49
CA GLN A 174 23.22 -9.03 39.41
C GLN A 174 21.78 -9.57 39.53
N ASP A 175 21.66 -10.83 39.96
CA ASP A 175 20.40 -11.49 40.27
C ASP A 175 19.58 -10.74 41.35
N LEU A 176 20.21 -10.08 42.34
CA LEU A 176 19.48 -9.39 43.42
C LEU A 176 18.72 -8.14 42.95
N PHE A 177 19.31 -7.37 42.04
CA PHE A 177 18.65 -6.20 41.45
C PHE A 177 17.51 -6.63 40.51
N ASP A 178 17.76 -7.66 39.70
CA ASP A 178 16.75 -8.23 38.83
C ASP A 178 15.59 -8.84 39.62
N LEU A 179 15.86 -9.52 40.74
CA LEU A 179 14.85 -10.06 41.65
C LEU A 179 14.07 -8.96 42.37
N ALA A 180 14.71 -7.84 42.72
CA ALA A 180 14.03 -6.69 43.31
C ALA A 180 13.05 -6.08 42.29
N ILE A 181 13.53 -5.75 41.08
CA ILE A 181 12.70 -5.24 39.98
C ILE A 181 11.56 -6.22 39.67
N GLU A 182 11.86 -7.52 39.59
CA GLU A 182 10.88 -8.58 39.32
C GLU A 182 9.82 -8.63 40.43
N SER A 183 10.19 -8.46 41.69
CA SER A 183 9.24 -8.46 42.82
C SER A 183 8.29 -7.26 42.80
N PHE A 184 8.76 -6.11 42.29
CA PHE A 184 7.96 -4.89 42.18
C PHE A 184 7.04 -4.92 40.96
N ILE A 185 7.47 -5.58 39.87
CA ILE A 185 6.68 -5.78 38.63
C ILE A 185 5.71 -6.96 38.74
N ASN A 186 6.10 -8.12 39.29
CA ASN A 186 5.26 -9.34 39.37
C ASN A 186 4.09 -9.25 40.37
N LYS A 187 3.93 -8.13 41.08
CA LYS A 187 2.64 -7.84 41.76
C LYS A 187 1.51 -7.62 40.75
N THR A 188 1.83 -7.40 39.48
CA THR A 188 0.91 -7.30 38.35
C THR A 188 1.00 -8.55 37.46
N SER A 189 0.02 -9.45 37.65
CA SER A 189 -0.49 -10.49 36.73
C SER A 189 0.40 -11.68 36.31
N SER A 190 -0.08 -12.89 36.59
CA SER A 190 0.43 -14.19 36.10
C SER A 190 0.32 -14.40 34.57
N SER A 191 -0.30 -13.47 33.84
CA SER A 191 -0.49 -13.51 32.38
C SER A 191 0.84 -13.34 31.63
N ASP A 192 1.65 -12.36 32.05
CA ASP A 192 2.81 -11.91 31.30
C ASP A 192 3.91 -12.99 31.22
N LYS A 193 3.99 -13.86 32.24
CA LYS A 193 4.94 -15.00 32.26
C LYS A 193 4.62 -16.06 31.20
N HIS A 194 3.33 -16.31 30.94
CA HIS A 194 2.91 -17.24 29.89
C HIS A 194 3.17 -16.62 28.50
N ASP A 195 2.93 -15.31 28.38
CA ASP A 195 3.15 -14.57 27.14
C ASP A 195 4.64 -14.55 26.78
N ILE A 196 5.55 -14.34 27.73
CA ILE A 196 7.01 -14.44 27.54
C ILE A 196 7.42 -15.81 26.96
N VAL A 197 6.96 -16.92 27.54
CA VAL A 197 7.34 -18.27 27.07
C VAL A 197 6.79 -18.51 25.67
N SER A 198 5.56 -18.07 25.40
CA SER A 198 4.95 -18.19 24.08
C SER A 198 5.70 -17.37 23.02
N ILE A 199 6.10 -16.14 23.35
CA ILE A 199 6.86 -15.25 22.47
C ILE A 199 8.26 -15.81 22.23
N THR A 200 8.93 -16.30 23.28
CA THR A 200 10.27 -16.91 23.17
C THR A 200 10.24 -18.09 22.21
N ASN A 201 9.33 -19.05 22.43
CA ASN A 201 9.20 -20.23 21.57
C ASN A 201 8.84 -19.85 20.13
N ALA A 202 7.99 -18.85 19.94
CA ALA A 202 7.54 -18.45 18.61
C ALA A 202 8.62 -17.63 17.86
N LEU A 203 9.44 -16.86 18.57
CA LEU A 203 10.63 -16.18 18.03
C LEU A 203 11.73 -17.19 17.65
N GLU A 204 11.99 -18.20 18.49
CA GLU A 204 12.96 -19.26 18.19
C GLU A 204 12.57 -20.08 16.94
N ASN A 205 11.27 -20.26 16.70
CA ASN A 205 10.74 -20.95 15.53
C ASN A 205 10.54 -20.04 14.29
N ALA A 206 10.90 -18.75 14.37
CA ALA A 206 10.71 -17.75 13.31
C ALA A 206 9.25 -17.65 12.79
N THR A 207 8.26 -17.97 13.63
CA THR A 207 6.84 -17.94 13.26
C THR A 207 6.08 -16.76 13.88
N TYR A 208 6.72 -15.96 14.72
CA TYR A 208 6.09 -14.88 15.47
C TYR A 208 6.28 -13.51 14.83
N SER A 209 5.19 -12.74 14.72
CA SER A 209 5.25 -11.28 14.54
C SER A 209 4.99 -10.63 15.90
N LEU A 210 5.88 -9.70 16.28
CA LEU A 210 5.78 -8.94 17.52
C LEU A 210 4.55 -8.02 17.52
N PHE A 211 4.13 -7.56 16.35
CA PHE A 211 3.02 -6.63 16.19
C PHE A 211 2.04 -7.12 15.10
N PRO A 212 1.21 -8.14 15.37
CA PRO A 212 0.43 -8.86 14.34
C PRO A 212 -0.56 -7.99 13.55
N ASP A 213 -0.96 -6.84 14.09
CA ASP A 213 -1.88 -5.91 13.43
C ASP A 213 -1.17 -4.94 12.48
N ILE A 214 0.11 -4.66 12.71
CA ILE A 214 0.86 -3.66 11.93
C ILE A 214 1.09 -4.10 10.48
N PRO A 215 1.52 -5.35 10.17
CA PRO A 215 1.65 -5.82 8.80
C PRO A 215 0.34 -5.73 8.00
N LYS A 216 -0.80 -6.01 8.66
CA LYS A 216 -2.13 -5.90 8.03
C LYS A 216 -2.49 -4.45 7.72
N LEU A 217 -2.22 -3.53 8.65
CA LEU A 217 -2.44 -2.10 8.45
C LEU A 217 -1.54 -1.53 7.35
N LEU A 218 -0.26 -1.92 7.33
CA LEU A 218 0.69 -1.53 6.28
C LEU A 218 0.27 -2.06 4.91
N SER A 219 -0.20 -3.31 4.83
CA SER A 219 -0.73 -3.87 3.58
C SER A 219 -1.96 -3.10 3.10
N LYS A 220 -2.89 -2.77 4.00
CA LYS A 220 -4.08 -1.96 3.65
C LYS A 220 -3.71 -0.55 3.22
N PHE A 221 -2.79 0.10 3.93
CA PHE A 221 -2.29 1.43 3.56
C PHE A 221 -1.59 1.40 2.19
N SER A 222 -0.79 0.37 1.93
CA SER A 222 -0.18 0.13 0.61
C SER A 222 -1.23 -0.01 -0.48
N ASP A 223 -2.26 -0.83 -0.29
CA ASP A 223 -3.36 -1.00 -1.25
C ASP A 223 -4.06 0.34 -1.54
N GLU A 224 -4.30 1.16 -0.52
CA GLU A 224 -4.92 2.50 -0.68
C GLU A 224 -4.02 3.49 -1.45
N CYS A 225 -2.71 3.45 -1.24
CA CYS A 225 -1.72 4.25 -1.98
C CYS A 225 -1.63 3.81 -3.45
N HIS A 226 -1.67 2.50 -3.73
CA HIS A 226 -1.70 1.99 -5.10
C HIS A 226 -2.97 2.39 -5.83
N GLN A 227 -4.13 2.31 -5.15
CA GLN A 227 -5.39 2.78 -5.71
C GLN A 227 -5.32 4.28 -6.02
N PHE A 228 -4.74 5.09 -5.14
CA PHE A 228 -4.58 6.53 -5.41
C PHE A 228 -3.76 6.78 -6.68
N SER A 229 -2.60 6.13 -6.80
CA SER A 229 -1.70 6.28 -7.93
C SER A 229 -2.36 5.83 -9.24
N PHE A 230 -3.09 4.71 -9.18
CA PHE A 230 -3.89 4.24 -10.30
C PHE A 230 -4.96 5.27 -10.70
N ASP A 231 -5.75 5.77 -9.74
CA ASP A 231 -6.82 6.72 -10.01
C ASP A 231 -6.29 8.02 -10.63
N ALA A 232 -5.12 8.51 -10.18
CA ALA A 232 -4.49 9.72 -10.69
C ALA A 232 -4.18 9.63 -12.20
N VAL A 233 -3.72 8.48 -12.68
CA VAL A 233 -3.39 8.28 -14.10
C VAL A 233 -4.58 7.80 -14.91
N PHE A 234 -5.46 7.00 -14.31
CA PHE A 234 -6.60 6.46 -15.03
C PHE A 234 -7.69 7.50 -15.27
N LEU A 235 -7.77 8.55 -14.44
CA LEU A 235 -8.84 9.53 -14.55
C LEU A 235 -8.88 10.30 -15.88
N PRO A 236 -7.78 10.83 -16.44
CA PRO A 236 -7.81 11.44 -17.78
C PRO A 236 -8.48 10.54 -18.83
N ILE A 237 -8.14 9.24 -18.83
CA ILE A 237 -8.73 8.23 -19.73
C ILE A 237 -10.23 8.08 -19.44
N HIS A 238 -10.60 7.94 -18.16
CA HIS A 238 -11.99 7.82 -17.75
C HIS A 238 -12.82 9.05 -18.16
N SER A 239 -12.26 10.25 -18.04
CA SER A 239 -12.90 11.51 -18.44
C SER A 239 -13.16 11.56 -19.96
N LEU A 240 -12.19 11.14 -20.78
CA LEU A 240 -12.31 11.10 -22.24
C LEU A 240 -13.35 10.08 -22.74
N LEU A 241 -13.59 9.01 -21.97
CA LEU A 241 -14.61 7.99 -22.26
C LEU A 241 -15.95 8.28 -21.57
N ASN A 242 -16.02 9.30 -20.71
CA ASN A 242 -17.25 9.64 -20.03
C ASN A 242 -18.30 10.13 -21.04
N GLY A 243 -19.45 9.46 -21.06
CA GLY A 243 -20.50 9.75 -22.03
C GLY A 243 -20.20 9.27 -23.46
N PHE A 244 -19.12 8.51 -23.69
CA PHE A 244 -18.80 7.91 -25.00
C PHE A 244 -20.01 7.18 -25.58
N SER A 245 -20.64 6.32 -24.78
CA SER A 245 -21.85 5.57 -25.17
C SER A 245 -23.05 6.42 -25.62
N LYS A 246 -23.06 7.71 -25.30
CA LYS A 246 -24.16 8.65 -25.58
C LYS A 246 -23.84 9.63 -26.71
N LEU A 247 -22.68 9.50 -27.38
CA LEU A 247 -22.34 10.41 -28.47
C LEU A 247 -23.34 10.30 -29.63
N PRO A 248 -23.75 11.44 -30.23
CA PRO A 248 -24.78 11.43 -31.27
C PRO A 248 -24.34 10.70 -32.54
N VAL A 249 -23.02 10.56 -32.77
CA VAL A 249 -22.44 9.88 -33.94
C VAL A 249 -22.92 8.44 -34.09
N TRP A 250 -23.30 7.77 -32.98
CA TRP A 250 -23.70 6.36 -33.00
C TRP A 250 -25.06 6.15 -33.67
N SER A 251 -25.97 7.09 -33.50
CA SER A 251 -27.36 6.97 -33.95
C SER A 251 -27.74 7.98 -35.04
N SER A 252 -26.87 8.95 -35.34
CA SER A 252 -27.09 9.88 -36.45
C SER A 252 -27.11 9.12 -37.77
N ASP A 253 -28.29 9.07 -38.38
CA ASP A 253 -28.50 8.52 -39.72
C ASP A 253 -28.22 9.63 -40.74
N ASN A 254 -27.00 9.69 -41.25
CA ASN A 254 -26.60 10.60 -42.34
C ASN A 254 -27.13 10.11 -43.72
N ARG A 255 -28.31 9.50 -43.74
CA ARG A 255 -28.96 8.97 -44.95
C ARG A 255 -29.28 10.14 -45.87
N GLY A 256 -28.47 10.30 -46.92
CA GLY A 256 -28.61 11.37 -47.92
C GLY A 256 -27.40 12.29 -48.09
N THR A 257 -26.33 12.12 -47.29
CA THR A 257 -25.06 12.84 -47.49
C THR A 257 -24.02 11.94 -48.17
N ILE A 258 -23.10 12.54 -48.94
CA ILE A 258 -21.98 11.86 -49.63
C ILE A 258 -21.12 11.01 -48.66
N VAL A 259 -21.23 11.26 -47.35
CA VAL A 259 -20.56 10.56 -46.25
C VAL A 259 -21.04 9.12 -46.04
N ALA A 260 -22.28 8.77 -46.44
CA ALA A 260 -22.77 7.39 -46.30
C ALA A 260 -22.05 6.39 -47.24
N ASP A 261 -21.64 6.86 -48.41
CA ASP A 261 -20.95 6.09 -49.47
C ASP A 261 -19.42 6.28 -49.47
N LEU A 262 -18.87 7.09 -48.56
CA LEU A 262 -17.43 7.24 -48.43
C LEU A 262 -16.80 5.90 -47.98
N PRO A 263 -15.76 5.41 -48.67
CA PRO A 263 -15.06 4.20 -48.26
C PRO A 263 -14.44 4.38 -46.87
N SER A 264 -14.38 3.30 -46.10
CA SER A 264 -13.86 3.26 -44.71
C SER A 264 -12.47 3.88 -44.55
N PHE A 265 -11.65 3.91 -45.61
CA PHE A 265 -10.35 4.59 -45.65
C PHE A 265 -10.41 6.12 -45.43
N SER A 266 -11.59 6.73 -45.50
CA SER A 266 -11.78 8.17 -45.27
C SER A 266 -12.11 8.50 -43.81
N LEU A 267 -12.36 7.49 -42.97
CA LEU A 267 -12.64 7.67 -41.55
C LEU A 267 -11.34 7.78 -40.76
N VAL A 268 -11.35 8.64 -39.77
CA VAL A 268 -10.26 8.84 -38.81
C VAL A 268 -10.83 8.57 -37.41
N PRO A 269 -10.06 7.98 -36.49
CA PRO A 269 -10.52 7.80 -35.11
C PRO A 269 -10.93 9.13 -34.47
N GLN A 270 -11.94 9.08 -33.60
CA GLN A 270 -12.43 10.27 -32.91
C GLN A 270 -11.37 10.89 -32.00
N GLU A 271 -11.49 12.20 -31.76
CA GLU A 271 -10.49 12.97 -30.99
C GLU A 271 -10.26 12.38 -29.59
N ASN A 272 -11.31 12.04 -28.86
CA ASN A 272 -11.21 11.42 -27.54
C ASN A 272 -10.46 10.08 -27.58
N ILE A 273 -10.65 9.30 -28.63
CA ILE A 273 -9.98 8.01 -28.85
C ILE A 273 -8.49 8.21 -29.17
N THR A 274 -8.17 9.16 -30.06
CA THR A 274 -6.76 9.49 -30.37
C THR A 274 -6.02 10.06 -29.15
N LYS A 275 -6.68 10.87 -28.32
CA LYS A 275 -6.09 11.40 -27.08
C LYS A 275 -5.77 10.31 -26.07
N ILE A 276 -6.65 9.31 -25.91
CA ILE A 276 -6.37 8.14 -25.06
C ILE A 276 -5.15 7.40 -25.59
N GLY A 277 -5.08 7.16 -26.90
CA GLY A 277 -3.95 6.47 -27.51
C GLY A 277 -2.62 7.22 -27.30
N GLN A 278 -2.61 8.53 -27.51
CA GLN A 278 -1.45 9.39 -27.25
C GLN A 278 -1.05 9.38 -25.78
N TYR A 279 -2.01 9.50 -24.87
CA TYR A 279 -1.76 9.48 -23.43
C TYR A 279 -1.11 8.18 -22.97
N LEU A 280 -1.63 7.02 -23.41
CA LEU A 280 -1.04 5.72 -23.14
C LEU A 280 0.40 5.66 -23.65
N LEU A 281 0.67 6.09 -24.88
CA LEU A 281 2.02 6.02 -25.46
C LEU A 281 3.03 6.95 -24.77
N MET A 282 2.60 8.04 -24.12
CA MET A 282 3.46 8.92 -23.34
C MET A 282 3.76 8.38 -21.94
N LEU A 283 2.86 7.57 -21.38
CA LEU A 283 2.92 7.10 -19.99
C LEU A 283 4.26 6.45 -19.60
N PRO A 284 4.90 5.58 -20.41
CA PRO A 284 6.17 4.97 -20.05
C PRO A 284 7.29 5.99 -19.81
N GLN A 285 7.31 7.09 -20.57
CA GLN A 285 8.32 8.15 -20.44
C GLN A 285 8.22 8.86 -19.08
N HIS A 286 7.02 8.96 -18.52
CA HIS A 286 6.81 9.55 -17.20
C HIS A 286 7.18 8.60 -16.06
N PHE A 287 7.30 7.30 -16.34
CA PHE A 287 7.83 6.31 -15.39
C PHE A 287 9.36 6.23 -15.36
N GLU A 288 10.03 6.56 -16.47
CA GLU A 288 11.51 6.51 -16.57
C GLU A 288 12.25 7.19 -15.41
N PRO A 289 11.84 8.37 -14.90
CA PRO A 289 12.52 9.04 -13.78
C PRO A 289 12.52 8.23 -12.48
N PHE A 290 11.64 7.23 -12.34
CA PHE A 290 11.43 6.45 -11.13
C PHE A 290 11.99 5.03 -11.20
N ASN A 291 12.94 4.77 -12.12
CA ASN A 291 13.52 3.45 -12.40
C ASN A 291 13.43 2.47 -11.21
N LEU A 292 12.45 1.56 -11.30
CA LEU A 292 12.05 0.72 -10.17
C LEU A 292 13.12 -0.25 -9.72
N HIS A 293 14.08 -0.56 -10.60
CA HIS A 293 15.22 -1.41 -10.29
C HIS A 293 16.23 -0.74 -9.36
N ASP A 294 16.40 0.58 -9.46
CA ASP A 294 17.33 1.35 -8.62
C ASP A 294 16.64 1.90 -7.36
N ASN A 295 15.31 1.92 -7.34
CA ASN A 295 14.51 2.42 -6.23
C ASN A 295 13.95 1.29 -5.36
N ARG A 296 14.74 0.91 -4.34
CA ARG A 296 14.40 -0.19 -3.43
C ARG A 296 13.06 0.03 -2.72
N GLN A 297 12.78 1.24 -2.26
CA GLN A 297 11.57 1.61 -1.54
C GLN A 297 10.35 1.35 -2.43
N LEU A 298 10.37 1.90 -3.65
CA LEU A 298 9.29 1.74 -4.60
C LEU A 298 9.12 0.27 -5.00
N GLY A 299 10.21 -0.45 -5.27
CA GLY A 299 10.17 -1.88 -5.57
C GLY A 299 9.49 -2.73 -4.48
N ILE A 300 9.64 -2.35 -3.20
CA ILE A 300 8.98 -3.04 -2.08
C ILE A 300 7.51 -2.69 -1.98
N ALA A 301 7.15 -1.41 -2.14
CA ALA A 301 5.76 -0.99 -2.18
C ALA A 301 4.98 -1.78 -3.25
N PHE A 302 5.54 -1.86 -4.45
CA PHE A 302 4.94 -2.56 -5.59
C PHE A 302 4.75 -4.05 -5.40
N LYS A 303 5.73 -4.73 -4.79
CA LYS A 303 5.66 -6.16 -4.48
C LYS A 303 4.58 -6.47 -3.43
N LYS A 304 4.33 -5.55 -2.51
CA LYS A 304 3.45 -5.79 -1.35
C LYS A 304 2.05 -5.20 -1.47
N GLY A 305 1.85 -4.18 -2.30
CA GLY A 305 0.54 -3.62 -2.56
C GLY A 305 -0.19 -4.35 -3.69
N LYS A 306 -1.45 -4.00 -3.92
CA LYS A 306 -2.26 -4.50 -5.03
C LYS A 306 -2.46 -3.45 -6.10
N LEU A 307 -2.29 -3.85 -7.36
CA LEU A 307 -2.65 -3.00 -8.50
C LEU A 307 -4.03 -3.42 -9.00
N PRO A 308 -4.91 -2.46 -9.33
CA PRO A 308 -6.21 -2.77 -9.92
C PRO A 308 -6.06 -3.57 -11.23
N TYR A 309 -7.06 -4.39 -11.55
CA TYR A 309 -7.15 -5.15 -12.81
C TYR A 309 -6.08 -6.22 -13.06
N LEU A 310 -5.15 -6.44 -12.11
CA LEU A 310 -4.13 -7.49 -12.17
C LEU A 310 -4.33 -8.51 -11.05
N GLU A 311 -4.35 -9.78 -11.44
CA GLU A 311 -4.53 -10.90 -10.51
C GLU A 311 -3.17 -11.49 -10.08
N ASP A 312 -2.24 -11.71 -11.02
CA ASP A 312 -0.95 -12.36 -10.77
C ASP A 312 0.26 -11.47 -11.11
N LYS A 313 0.79 -10.77 -10.09
CA LYS A 313 1.99 -9.94 -10.24
C LYS A 313 3.29 -10.73 -10.46
N GLU A 314 3.31 -12.02 -10.11
CA GLU A 314 4.49 -12.88 -10.21
C GLU A 314 4.91 -13.20 -11.66
N LEU A 315 4.03 -12.93 -12.63
CA LEU A 315 4.29 -13.12 -14.05
C LEU A 315 5.15 -12.01 -14.68
N TYR A 316 5.44 -10.95 -13.92
CA TYR A 316 6.13 -9.76 -14.40
C TYR A 316 7.62 -9.76 -14.02
N ASN A 317 8.48 -9.65 -15.03
CA ASN A 317 9.93 -9.49 -14.83
C ASN A 317 10.32 -8.04 -14.46
N ASP A 318 9.53 -7.08 -14.93
CA ASP A 318 9.71 -5.65 -14.68
C ASP A 318 8.42 -5.08 -14.04
N LEU A 319 8.60 -4.37 -12.93
CA LEU A 319 7.50 -3.77 -12.17
C LEU A 319 6.84 -2.60 -12.93
N THR A 320 7.56 -1.96 -13.85
CA THR A 320 7.04 -0.87 -14.67
C THR A 320 6.02 -1.44 -15.65
N SER A 321 6.39 -2.52 -16.33
CA SER A 321 5.51 -3.29 -17.21
C SER A 321 4.24 -3.75 -16.49
N CYS A 322 4.34 -4.19 -15.24
CA CYS A 322 3.18 -4.54 -14.42
C CYS A 322 2.22 -3.36 -14.24
N TRP A 323 2.74 -2.18 -13.93
CA TRP A 323 1.90 -1.00 -13.76
C TRP A 323 1.25 -0.53 -15.06
N LEU A 324 2.03 -0.51 -16.14
CA LEU A 324 1.54 -0.14 -17.47
C LEU A 324 0.40 -1.07 -17.91
N ASP A 325 0.56 -2.38 -17.75
CA ASP A 325 -0.49 -3.36 -18.05
C ASP A 325 -1.76 -3.12 -17.22
N SER A 326 -1.66 -2.73 -15.94
CA SER A 326 -2.82 -2.39 -15.12
C SER A 326 -3.67 -1.27 -15.75
N ILE A 327 -3.02 -0.20 -16.21
CA ILE A 327 -3.70 0.93 -16.86
C ILE A 327 -4.24 0.54 -18.24
N ALA A 328 -3.48 -0.22 -19.03
CA ALA A 328 -3.92 -0.69 -20.34
C ALA A 328 -5.14 -1.62 -20.25
N LEU A 329 -5.12 -2.58 -19.31
CA LEU A 329 -6.25 -3.48 -19.03
C LEU A 329 -7.49 -2.72 -18.56
N ALA A 330 -7.31 -1.74 -17.68
CA ALA A 330 -8.40 -0.89 -17.23
C ALA A 330 -9.01 -0.07 -18.38
N THR A 331 -8.15 0.47 -19.25
CA THR A 331 -8.57 1.23 -20.43
C THR A 331 -9.35 0.35 -21.39
N MET A 332 -8.83 -0.84 -21.70
CA MET A 332 -9.50 -1.85 -22.52
C MET A 332 -10.88 -2.21 -21.96
N ARG A 333 -10.97 -2.53 -20.67
CA ARG A 333 -12.23 -2.88 -19.99
C ARG A 333 -13.24 -1.73 -20.02
N LEU A 334 -12.80 -0.50 -19.73
CA LEU A 334 -13.67 0.67 -19.78
C LEU A 334 -14.18 0.96 -21.20
N CYS A 335 -13.32 0.83 -22.21
CA CYS A 335 -13.71 0.97 -23.62
C CYS A 335 -14.76 -0.08 -24.02
N ILE A 336 -14.57 -1.35 -23.66
CA ILE A 336 -15.55 -2.41 -23.89
C ILE A 336 -16.87 -2.07 -23.18
N GLU A 337 -16.80 -1.68 -21.91
CA GLU A 337 -17.97 -1.33 -21.12
C GLU A 337 -18.76 -0.17 -21.74
N GLN A 338 -18.09 0.90 -22.17
CA GLN A 338 -18.75 2.02 -22.84
C GLN A 338 -19.29 1.63 -24.22
N THR A 339 -18.59 0.77 -24.95
CA THR A 339 -19.08 0.26 -26.24
C THR A 339 -20.38 -0.51 -26.06
N LEU A 340 -20.42 -1.44 -25.11
CA LEU A 340 -21.60 -2.26 -24.82
C LEU A 340 -22.78 -1.47 -24.19
N LYS A 341 -22.55 -0.21 -23.78
CA LYS A 341 -23.60 0.71 -23.30
C LYS A 341 -24.27 1.51 -24.43
N ILE A 342 -23.73 1.49 -25.65
CA ILE A 342 -24.37 2.13 -26.80
C ILE A 342 -25.71 1.42 -27.06
N GLN A 343 -26.79 2.18 -27.25
CA GLN A 343 -28.12 1.57 -27.41
C GLN A 343 -28.37 1.08 -28.84
N THR A 344 -28.04 1.91 -29.83
CA THR A 344 -28.27 1.59 -31.25
C THR A 344 -27.21 2.20 -32.14
N LEU A 345 -26.81 1.45 -33.17
CA LEU A 345 -25.85 1.89 -34.18
C LEU A 345 -26.54 2.15 -35.53
N SER A 346 -26.25 3.29 -36.15
CA SER A 346 -26.46 3.53 -37.58
C SER A 346 -25.34 2.85 -38.39
N SER A 347 -25.49 2.74 -39.72
CA SER A 347 -24.43 2.14 -40.56
C SER A 347 -23.12 2.94 -40.51
N THR A 348 -23.21 4.26 -40.49
CA THR A 348 -22.05 5.15 -40.33
C THR A 348 -21.48 5.05 -38.91
N GLY A 349 -22.33 5.00 -37.88
CA GLY A 349 -21.90 4.84 -36.49
C GLY A 349 -21.16 3.52 -36.25
N LEU A 350 -21.61 2.43 -36.88
CA LEU A 350 -20.93 1.13 -36.86
C LEU A 350 -19.52 1.21 -37.48
N LYS A 351 -19.40 1.80 -38.67
CA LYS A 351 -18.10 1.97 -39.35
C LYS A 351 -17.14 2.83 -38.51
N GLN A 352 -17.64 3.92 -37.91
CA GLN A 352 -16.83 4.79 -37.05
C GLN A 352 -16.37 4.06 -35.78
N LEU A 353 -17.28 3.35 -35.09
CA LEU A 353 -16.95 2.59 -33.88
C LEU A 353 -15.90 1.52 -34.16
N ILE A 354 -15.99 0.81 -35.29
CA ILE A 354 -14.96 -0.16 -35.69
C ILE A 354 -13.61 0.52 -35.89
N MET A 355 -13.56 1.68 -36.56
CA MET A 355 -12.33 2.46 -36.73
C MET A 355 -11.72 2.89 -35.40
N ASP A 356 -12.55 3.41 -34.49
CA ASP A 356 -12.12 3.87 -33.16
C ASP A 356 -11.54 2.72 -32.33
N LEU A 357 -12.21 1.56 -32.31
CA LEU A 357 -11.76 0.39 -31.58
C LEU A 357 -10.52 -0.22 -32.23
N GLN A 358 -10.44 -0.31 -33.56
CA GLN A 358 -9.25 -0.82 -34.24
C GLN A 358 -8.01 0.02 -33.94
N TYR A 359 -8.15 1.35 -33.90
CA TYR A 359 -7.06 2.23 -33.49
C TYR A 359 -6.59 1.94 -32.06
N LEU A 360 -7.52 1.89 -31.08
CA LEU A 360 -7.14 1.58 -29.70
C LEU A 360 -6.56 0.18 -29.53
N TYR A 361 -7.06 -0.80 -30.28
CA TYR A 361 -6.51 -2.15 -30.30
C TYR A 361 -5.04 -2.12 -30.72
N SER A 362 -4.70 -1.43 -31.81
CA SER A 362 -3.31 -1.27 -32.26
C SER A 362 -2.46 -0.53 -31.22
N VAL A 363 -2.98 0.52 -30.58
CA VAL A 363 -2.23 1.21 -29.52
C VAL A 363 -1.98 0.29 -28.32
N LEU A 364 -2.96 -0.51 -27.89
CA LEU A 364 -2.79 -1.45 -26.78
C LEU A 364 -1.78 -2.57 -27.10
N GLU A 365 -1.76 -3.04 -28.36
CA GLU A 365 -0.73 -3.98 -28.83
C GLU A 365 0.66 -3.33 -28.85
N ASP A 366 0.80 -2.12 -29.38
CA ASP A 366 2.06 -1.36 -29.40
C ASP A 366 2.55 -1.02 -27.99
N PHE A 367 1.62 -0.83 -27.06
CA PHE A 367 1.90 -0.61 -25.64
C PHE A 367 2.36 -1.88 -24.91
N GLY A 368 2.21 -3.06 -25.55
CA GLY A 368 2.75 -4.34 -25.06
C GLY A 368 1.75 -5.25 -24.35
N LEU A 369 0.45 -4.92 -24.39
CA LEU A 369 -0.58 -5.70 -23.69
C LEU A 369 -0.78 -7.07 -24.37
N LYS A 370 -0.54 -8.16 -23.63
CA LYS A 370 -0.54 -9.53 -24.19
C LYS A 370 -1.92 -10.16 -24.33
N ASP A 371 -2.87 -9.80 -23.46
CA ASP A 371 -4.22 -10.36 -23.48
C ASP A 371 -5.25 -9.29 -23.85
N VAL A 372 -5.64 -9.32 -25.13
CA VAL A 372 -6.62 -8.43 -25.75
C VAL A 372 -7.77 -9.21 -26.39
N ALA A 373 -8.00 -10.45 -25.96
CA ALA A 373 -8.96 -11.36 -26.58
C ALA A 373 -10.40 -10.80 -26.55
N ASP A 374 -10.85 -10.32 -25.39
CA ASP A 374 -12.19 -9.71 -25.25
C ASP A 374 -12.38 -8.49 -26.16
N PHE A 375 -11.32 -7.68 -26.34
CA PHE A 375 -11.38 -6.50 -27.19
C PHE A 375 -11.44 -6.88 -28.68
N ARG A 376 -10.66 -7.89 -29.08
CA ARG A 376 -10.71 -8.48 -30.42
C ARG A 376 -12.09 -9.07 -30.72
N ASP A 377 -12.67 -9.78 -29.76
CA ASP A 377 -13.99 -10.39 -29.87
C ASP A 377 -15.08 -9.34 -30.14
N VAL A 378 -15.03 -8.20 -29.44
CA VAL A 378 -15.94 -7.06 -29.71
C VAL A 378 -15.79 -6.55 -31.13
N ILE A 379 -14.55 -6.35 -31.60
CA ILE A 379 -14.28 -5.85 -32.96
C ILE A 379 -14.77 -6.84 -34.02
N GLU A 380 -14.50 -8.13 -33.84
CA GLU A 380 -14.94 -9.20 -34.76
C GLU A 380 -16.48 -9.27 -34.85
N LEU A 381 -17.17 -9.20 -33.70
CA LEU A 381 -18.64 -9.20 -33.65
C LEU A 381 -19.26 -7.92 -34.24
N LEU A 382 -18.59 -6.78 -34.16
CA LEU A 382 -19.04 -5.55 -34.83
C LEU A 382 -18.83 -5.61 -36.35
N ASN A 383 -17.73 -6.19 -36.79
CA ASN A 383 -17.30 -6.18 -38.20
C ASN A 383 -17.84 -7.35 -39.04
N THR A 384 -18.32 -8.44 -38.41
CA THR A 384 -18.85 -9.62 -39.14
C THR A 384 -20.10 -9.29 -39.96
N ALA A 385 -20.30 -9.96 -41.08
CA ALA A 385 -21.50 -9.84 -41.91
C ALA A 385 -22.74 -10.39 -41.17
N GLU A 386 -23.93 -9.94 -41.56
CA GLU A 386 -25.20 -10.37 -40.95
C GLU A 386 -25.41 -11.89 -41.10
N GLU A 387 -25.06 -12.47 -42.26
CA GLU A 387 -25.29 -13.91 -42.50
C GLU A 387 -24.41 -14.80 -41.63
N THR A 388 -23.21 -14.34 -41.27
CA THR A 388 -22.21 -15.10 -40.50
C THR A 388 -22.20 -14.76 -39.01
N PHE A 389 -23.03 -13.80 -38.57
CA PHE A 389 -23.03 -13.33 -37.19
C PHE A 389 -23.33 -14.44 -36.18
N GLU A 390 -24.37 -15.25 -36.45
CA GLU A 390 -24.83 -16.30 -35.54
C GLU A 390 -23.79 -17.41 -35.32
N GLU A 391 -23.04 -17.75 -36.37
CA GLU A 391 -21.99 -18.76 -36.29
C GLU A 391 -20.84 -18.26 -35.44
N LEU A 392 -20.38 -17.03 -35.68
CA LEU A 392 -19.32 -16.40 -34.90
C LEU A 392 -19.73 -16.21 -33.42
N ALA A 393 -20.95 -15.75 -33.17
CA ALA A 393 -21.48 -15.47 -31.83
C ALA A 393 -21.48 -16.69 -30.89
N ARG A 394 -21.59 -17.92 -31.42
CA ARG A 394 -21.56 -19.16 -30.62
C ARG A 394 -20.22 -19.40 -29.93
N HIS A 395 -19.14 -18.82 -30.45
CA HIS A 395 -17.79 -18.99 -29.94
C HIS A 395 -17.34 -17.82 -29.05
N LYS A 396 -18.23 -16.87 -28.76
CA LYS A 396 -17.94 -15.64 -28.02
C LYS A 396 -18.78 -15.54 -26.74
N PRO A 397 -18.42 -14.68 -25.77
CA PRO A 397 -19.22 -14.51 -24.56
C PRO A 397 -20.68 -14.11 -24.86
N ALA A 398 -21.64 -14.91 -24.37
CA ALA A 398 -23.05 -14.80 -24.75
C ALA A 398 -23.67 -13.41 -24.49
N ARG A 399 -23.33 -12.78 -23.35
CA ARG A 399 -23.82 -11.43 -23.00
C ARG A 399 -23.31 -10.37 -23.98
N MET A 400 -22.03 -10.46 -24.36
CA MET A 400 -21.40 -9.55 -25.32
C MET A 400 -22.06 -9.69 -26.69
N ALA A 401 -22.16 -10.92 -27.21
CA ALA A 401 -22.78 -11.20 -28.51
C ALA A 401 -24.25 -10.73 -28.57
N THR A 402 -25.04 -10.99 -27.53
CA THR A 402 -26.46 -10.57 -27.46
C THR A 402 -26.59 -9.03 -27.47
N THR A 403 -25.71 -8.34 -26.73
CA THR A 403 -25.71 -6.88 -26.66
C THR A 403 -25.34 -6.27 -28.02
N ILE A 404 -24.28 -6.76 -28.66
CA ILE A 404 -23.84 -6.30 -29.98
C ILE A 404 -24.90 -6.58 -31.05
N ARG A 405 -25.55 -7.75 -31.02
CA ARG A 405 -26.67 -8.06 -31.90
C ARG A 405 -27.78 -7.01 -31.81
N THR A 406 -28.18 -6.69 -30.58
CA THR A 406 -29.22 -5.70 -30.30
C THR A 406 -28.81 -4.30 -30.79
N MET A 407 -27.55 -3.90 -30.53
CA MET A 407 -26.98 -2.64 -31.00
C MET A 407 -27.01 -2.50 -32.52
N ARG A 408 -26.67 -3.59 -33.24
CA ARG A 408 -26.62 -3.65 -34.71
C ARG A 408 -27.98 -3.86 -35.37
N ARG A 409 -29.02 -4.21 -34.58
CA ARG A 409 -30.39 -4.52 -35.05
C ARG A 409 -30.45 -5.74 -36.00
N LEU A 410 -29.73 -6.81 -35.65
CA LEU A 410 -29.70 -8.12 -36.35
C LEU A 410 -30.63 -9.17 -35.72
#